data_AF-I1NC20-F1
#
_entry.id   AF-I1NC20-F1
#
_cell.length_a   1.000
_cell.length_b   1.000
_cell.length_c   1.000
_cell.angle_alpha   90.00
_cell.angle_beta   90.00
_cell.angle_gamma   90.00
#
_symmetry.space_group_name_H-M   'P 1'
#
loop_
_entity.id
_entity.type
_entity.pdbx_description
1 polymer ?
#
loop_
_entity_poly.entity_id
_entity_poly.type
_entity_poly.pdbx_seq_one_letter_code
_entity_poly.pdbx_strand_id
1 'polypeptide(L)'
;MGGRSGGLVCSTSSYTGIRTRRLCTSNNTTFPFPQQPQSLSFAKPLKLMSQPLTTNSVLVEEAAADGDSSAAAPPLFDYHRIDQKLLQNIVYDALVWSTLNCLLVGDKSVQRSGRVPGVGLVHLPLSLLPGPFPESHWKQGCELAPIFNELVDRVSLDGKFLQESLSRTKNADEFTSRLLDIHSKMLQINKKEDIRMGIVRSDYMIDEKTKSLLQIEMNTISTSFALIGCLMTGLHKSLLSQYGKFLGLNSNRVPANNAVDQSAEALAKAWSEYNNPRAAILVVVQVEERNMYEQHYISALLREKHHIRSIRKTLTEIDQEGKILPDGTLSVDGQAISVVYFRAGYTPKDYPSESEWRARLLMEQSSAIKCPTISYHLVGTKKIQQELAKPGVLERFVENKDHIAKLRACFAGLWSLEDSDIVKKAIENPELFVMKPQREGGGLVPLKL
;
A
#
# COMPACT_ATOMS: atom_id res chain seq x y z
N MET A 1 -4.51 -9.27 -53.12
CA MET A 1 -5.23 -10.23 -53.99
C MET A 1 -4.66 -11.62 -53.72
N GLY A 2 -5.53 -12.62 -53.56
CA GLY A 2 -5.17 -14.05 -53.54
C GLY A 2 -5.03 -14.68 -52.15
N GLY A 3 -6.15 -15.12 -51.57
CA GLY A 3 -6.20 -16.01 -50.40
C GLY A 3 -6.48 -17.47 -50.78
N ARG A 4 -6.32 -18.36 -49.79
CA ARG A 4 -6.97 -19.68 -49.52
C ARG A 4 -6.09 -20.39 -48.46
N SER A 5 -6.48 -20.74 -47.23
CA SER A 5 -7.65 -21.40 -46.59
C SER A 5 -7.35 -22.85 -46.18
N GLY A 6 -7.54 -23.16 -44.89
CA GLY A 6 -7.78 -24.51 -44.31
C GLY A 6 -6.53 -25.26 -43.81
N GLY A 7 -6.48 -25.89 -42.63
CA GLY A 7 -7.48 -26.17 -41.61
C GLY A 7 -6.84 -26.93 -40.44
N LEU A 8 -7.45 -26.83 -39.24
CA LEU A 8 -7.14 -27.60 -38.04
C LEU A 8 -7.36 -29.11 -38.25
N VAL A 9 -6.47 -29.97 -37.74
CA VAL A 9 -6.85 -31.25 -37.12
C VAL A 9 -5.89 -31.60 -35.98
N CYS A 10 -6.47 -31.80 -34.81
CA CYS A 10 -5.88 -32.36 -33.60
C CYS A 10 -5.84 -33.90 -33.74
N SER A 11 -4.73 -34.56 -33.37
CA SER A 11 -4.76 -36.02 -33.18
C SER A 11 -3.97 -36.41 -31.92
N THR A 12 -4.68 -37.08 -31.02
CA THR A 12 -4.21 -37.81 -29.85
C THR A 12 -4.24 -39.31 -30.14
N SER A 13 -3.52 -40.07 -29.30
CA SER A 13 -3.42 -41.54 -29.19
C SER A 13 -2.04 -42.05 -29.66
N SER A 14 -1.09 -42.42 -28.79
CA SER A 14 -1.03 -43.42 -27.71
C SER A 14 -0.60 -44.82 -28.15
N TYR A 15 0.37 -45.35 -27.38
CA TYR A 15 0.75 -46.74 -27.13
C TYR A 15 2.05 -47.37 -27.69
N THR A 16 2.67 -48.09 -26.74
CA THR A 16 3.77 -49.09 -26.78
C THR A 16 5.19 -48.53 -26.80
N GLY A 17 6.14 -48.93 -25.95
CA GLY A 17 6.19 -49.95 -24.90
C GLY A 17 7.65 -50.40 -24.76
N ILE A 18 8.32 -50.19 -23.62
CA ILE A 18 9.66 -50.74 -23.37
C ILE A 18 9.75 -51.34 -21.96
N ARG A 19 10.38 -52.51 -21.94
CA ARG A 19 10.44 -53.56 -20.92
C ARG A 19 11.18 -53.19 -19.63
N THR A 20 10.68 -53.84 -18.58
CA THR A 20 11.23 -54.13 -17.25
C THR A 20 12.67 -54.64 -17.19
N ARG A 21 13.41 -54.20 -16.16
CA ARG A 21 14.22 -55.05 -15.26
C ARG A 21 14.49 -54.29 -13.94
N ARG A 22 13.99 -54.82 -12.81
CA ARG A 22 14.46 -54.51 -11.44
C ARG A 22 15.12 -55.78 -10.89
N LEU A 23 16.30 -55.61 -10.31
CA LEU A 23 16.93 -56.57 -9.41
C LEU A 23 16.71 -56.09 -7.97
N CYS A 24 16.28 -57.01 -7.11
CA CYS A 24 16.08 -56.85 -5.67
C CYS A 24 17.39 -57.02 -4.90
N THR A 25 17.50 -56.38 -3.72
CA THR A 25 17.77 -56.94 -2.37
C THR A 25 17.90 -55.74 -1.41
N SER A 26 16.99 -55.52 -0.48
CA SER A 26 16.90 -56.04 0.91
C SER A 26 17.25 -54.94 1.93
N ASN A 27 16.26 -54.51 2.71
CA ASN A 27 16.34 -54.49 4.18
C ASN A 27 14.97 -54.13 4.77
N ASN A 28 14.44 -55.08 5.55
CA ASN A 28 13.18 -55.01 6.28
C ASN A 28 13.39 -54.35 7.64
N THR A 29 12.54 -53.38 7.97
CA THR A 29 12.17 -53.07 9.35
C THR A 29 10.68 -52.72 9.37
N THR A 30 9.89 -53.61 9.94
CA THR A 30 8.43 -53.53 10.14
C THR A 30 8.12 -53.03 11.55
N PHE A 31 7.18 -52.09 11.66
CA PHE A 31 6.39 -51.86 12.88
C PHE A 31 4.91 -51.62 12.48
N PRO A 32 3.93 -52.05 13.31
CA PRO A 32 2.56 -52.31 12.88
C PRO A 32 1.62 -51.10 12.97
N PHE A 33 0.66 -51.03 12.04
CA PHE A 33 -0.50 -50.14 12.09
C PHE A 33 -1.57 -50.69 13.05
N PRO A 34 -2.14 -49.88 13.96
CA PRO A 34 -3.34 -50.28 14.69
C PRO A 34 -4.62 -50.05 13.88
N GLN A 35 -5.55 -50.98 14.11
CA GLN A 35 -6.84 -51.19 13.44
C GLN A 35 -7.86 -50.08 13.69
N GLN A 36 -8.76 -49.88 12.72
CA GLN A 36 -9.99 -49.08 12.84
C GLN A 36 -10.94 -49.65 13.91
N PRO A 37 -11.58 -48.80 14.72
CA PRO A 37 -12.80 -49.17 15.41
C PRO A 37 -14.05 -48.86 14.58
N GLN A 38 -14.96 -49.81 14.68
CA GLN A 38 -16.28 -50.00 14.12
C GLN A 38 -17.24 -48.79 14.22
N SER A 39 -18.16 -48.79 13.26
CA SER A 39 -19.38 -47.97 13.13
C SER A 39 -20.22 -47.90 14.41
N LEU A 40 -20.48 -46.68 14.89
CA LEU A 40 -21.55 -46.38 15.84
C LEU A 40 -22.72 -45.72 15.09
N SER A 41 -23.90 -46.29 15.28
CA SER A 41 -25.18 -45.87 14.71
C SER A 41 -25.56 -44.45 15.13
N PHE A 42 -25.95 -43.61 14.16
CA PHE A 42 -26.53 -42.30 14.42
C PHE A 42 -27.91 -42.44 15.09
N ALA A 43 -28.05 -41.88 16.29
CA ALA A 43 -29.34 -41.65 16.93
C ALA A 43 -30.10 -40.52 16.19
N LYS A 44 -31.42 -40.68 16.07
CA LYS A 44 -32.35 -39.76 15.40
C LYS A 44 -32.24 -38.32 15.95
N PRO A 45 -32.50 -37.28 15.13
CA PRO A 45 -32.44 -35.89 15.59
C PRO A 45 -33.57 -35.58 16.58
N LEU A 46 -33.20 -35.00 17.73
CA LEU A 46 -34.12 -34.40 18.68
C LEU A 46 -34.83 -33.19 18.02
N LYS A 47 -36.16 -33.25 17.95
CA LYS A 47 -37.02 -32.10 17.70
C LYS A 47 -36.87 -31.11 18.85
N LEU A 48 -36.16 -30.00 18.63
CA LEU A 48 -36.22 -28.85 19.53
C LEU A 48 -37.51 -28.09 19.22
N MET A 49 -38.40 -28.00 20.22
CA MET A 49 -39.62 -27.21 20.14
C MET A 49 -39.28 -25.73 20.06
N SER A 50 -39.68 -25.09 18.96
CA SER A 50 -39.70 -23.65 18.80
C SER A 50 -40.84 -23.06 19.63
N GLN A 51 -40.52 -22.32 20.69
CA GLN A 51 -41.46 -21.36 21.28
C GLN A 51 -41.25 -19.99 20.65
N PRO A 52 -42.31 -19.28 20.23
CA PRO A 52 -42.19 -17.98 19.60
C PRO A 52 -41.89 -16.91 20.67
N LEU A 53 -40.73 -16.26 20.55
CA LEU A 53 -40.48 -14.97 21.19
C LEU A 53 -41.21 -13.91 20.36
N THR A 54 -42.19 -13.25 20.98
CA THR A 54 -42.92 -12.11 20.44
C THR A 54 -41.96 -10.98 20.09
N THR A 55 -41.70 -10.81 18.80
CA THR A 55 -41.03 -9.63 18.25
C THR A 55 -42.07 -8.53 18.07
N ASN A 56 -41.93 -7.41 18.78
CA ASN A 56 -42.59 -6.17 18.38
C ASN A 56 -41.95 -5.72 17.06
N SER A 57 -42.63 -6.02 15.96
CA SER A 57 -42.30 -5.50 14.63
C SER A 57 -42.65 -4.01 14.60
N VAL A 58 -41.64 -3.15 14.65
CA VAL A 58 -41.79 -1.80 14.11
C VAL A 58 -41.60 -1.93 12.61
N LEU A 59 -42.72 -1.83 11.87
CA LEU A 59 -42.73 -1.66 10.43
C LEU A 59 -41.96 -0.37 10.12
N VAL A 60 -40.83 -0.49 9.41
CA VAL A 60 -40.21 0.66 8.75
C VAL A 60 -40.81 0.70 7.36
N GLU A 61 -41.75 1.61 7.16
CA GLU A 61 -42.28 1.94 5.84
C GLU A 61 -41.15 2.51 4.96
N GLU A 62 -41.02 1.98 3.75
CA GLU A 62 -40.25 2.60 2.67
C GLU A 62 -40.93 3.91 2.28
N ALA A 63 -40.42 5.03 2.79
CA ALA A 63 -40.81 6.35 2.33
C ALA A 63 -40.13 6.66 0.99
N ALA A 64 -40.96 6.98 0.00
CA ALA A 64 -40.58 7.40 -1.34
C ALA A 64 -39.60 8.58 -1.32
N ALA A 65 -38.60 8.51 -2.20
CA ALA A 65 -37.66 9.58 -2.46
C ALA A 65 -38.35 10.70 -3.24
N ASP A 66 -38.66 11.81 -2.57
CA ASP A 66 -38.71 13.14 -3.16
C ASP A 66 -38.66 14.20 -2.03
N GLY A 67 -37.70 15.13 -2.13
CA GLY A 67 -37.65 16.33 -1.29
C GLY A 67 -36.42 16.47 -0.40
N ASP A 68 -35.51 17.35 -0.82
CA ASP A 68 -34.69 18.24 0.01
C ASP A 68 -33.85 17.61 1.16
N SER A 69 -32.71 17.00 0.83
CA SER A 69 -31.82 16.39 1.82
C SER A 69 -30.82 17.39 2.44
N SER A 70 -31.32 18.28 3.30
CA SER A 70 -30.50 18.98 4.31
C SER A 70 -30.47 18.25 5.67
N ALA A 71 -31.14 17.10 5.79
CA ALA A 71 -31.14 16.29 7.00
C ALA A 71 -29.79 15.58 7.21
N ALA A 72 -29.17 15.80 8.37
CA ALA A 72 -27.95 15.10 8.77
C ALA A 72 -28.18 13.58 8.78
N ALA A 73 -27.23 12.81 8.24
CA ALA A 73 -27.29 11.35 8.27
C ALA A 73 -27.44 10.86 9.73
N PRO A 74 -28.30 9.86 9.99
CA PRO A 74 -28.47 9.34 11.34
C PRO A 74 -27.13 8.85 11.89
N PRO A 75 -26.81 9.13 13.16
CA PRO A 75 -25.55 8.69 13.75
C PRO A 75 -25.46 7.16 13.74
N LEU A 76 -24.25 6.64 13.58
CA LEU A 76 -24.00 5.22 13.75
C LEU A 76 -24.28 4.79 15.20
N PHE A 77 -24.51 3.50 15.39
CA PHE A 77 -24.57 2.91 16.72
C PHE A 77 -23.32 3.27 17.52
N ASP A 78 -23.51 3.78 18.74
CA ASP A 78 -22.42 4.10 19.66
C ASP A 78 -21.74 2.80 20.12
N TYR A 79 -20.52 2.55 19.60
CA TYR A 79 -19.79 1.31 19.87
C TYR A 79 -19.44 1.11 21.35
N HIS A 80 -19.48 2.16 22.18
CA HIS A 80 -19.30 2.03 23.62
C HIS A 80 -20.51 1.42 24.34
N ARG A 81 -21.65 1.31 23.66
CA ARG A 81 -22.90 0.75 24.20
C ARG A 81 -23.17 -0.68 23.75
N ILE A 82 -22.23 -1.31 23.06
CA ILE A 82 -22.35 -2.73 22.67
C ILE A 82 -22.35 -3.56 23.96
N ASP A 83 -23.32 -4.47 24.09
CA ASP A 83 -23.37 -5.45 25.18
C ASP A 83 -22.03 -6.18 25.31
N GLN A 84 -21.55 -6.39 26.55
CA GLN A 84 -20.21 -6.91 26.79
C GLN A 84 -20.00 -8.32 26.21
N LYS A 85 -21.02 -9.19 26.28
CA LYS A 85 -20.91 -10.54 25.72
C LYS A 85 -20.88 -10.49 24.20
N LEU A 86 -21.71 -9.64 23.59
CA LEU A 86 -21.67 -9.40 22.15
C LEU A 86 -20.31 -8.85 21.71
N LEU A 87 -19.78 -7.84 22.42
CA LEU A 87 -18.48 -7.24 22.13
C LEU A 87 -17.35 -8.27 22.19
N GLN A 88 -17.33 -9.12 23.21
CA GLN A 88 -16.34 -10.21 23.34
C GLN A 88 -16.36 -11.17 22.16
N ASN A 89 -17.56 -11.51 21.65
CA ASN A 89 -17.68 -12.36 20.45
C ASN A 89 -17.14 -11.65 19.20
N ILE A 90 -17.45 -10.37 19.00
CA ILE A 90 -16.95 -9.59 17.86
C ILE A 90 -15.42 -9.51 17.91
N VAL A 91 -14.85 -9.25 19.10
CA VAL A 91 -13.39 -9.23 19.31
C VAL A 91 -12.78 -10.60 18.99
N TYR A 92 -13.34 -11.69 19.52
CA TYR A 92 -12.85 -13.04 19.27
C TYR A 92 -12.82 -13.36 17.76
N ASP A 93 -13.94 -13.12 17.06
CA ASP A 93 -14.04 -13.39 15.63
C ASP A 93 -13.09 -12.51 14.82
N ALA A 94 -12.87 -11.25 15.23
CA ALA A 94 -11.92 -10.38 14.58
C ALA A 94 -10.47 -10.91 14.69
N LEU A 95 -10.08 -11.40 15.86
CA LEU A 95 -8.76 -11.98 16.08
C LEU A 95 -8.55 -13.28 15.30
N VAL A 96 -9.56 -14.15 15.27
CA VAL A 96 -9.56 -15.38 14.47
C VAL A 96 -9.45 -15.04 12.98
N TRP A 97 -10.29 -14.14 12.48
CA TRP A 97 -10.27 -13.72 11.08
C TRP A 97 -8.92 -13.13 10.69
N SER A 98 -8.35 -12.28 11.56
CA SER A 98 -7.05 -11.64 11.34
C SER A 98 -5.93 -12.67 11.20
N THR A 99 -5.97 -13.73 12.01
CA THR A 99 -5.01 -14.83 11.97
C THR A 99 -5.14 -15.65 10.68
N LEU A 100 -6.35 -16.06 10.33
CA LEU A 100 -6.61 -16.90 9.15
C LEU A 100 -6.29 -16.21 7.82
N ASN A 101 -6.44 -14.88 7.77
CA ASN A 101 -6.26 -14.10 6.55
C ASN A 101 -4.93 -13.31 6.52
N CYS A 102 -4.01 -13.60 7.45
CA CYS A 102 -2.69 -12.96 7.53
C CYS A 102 -2.74 -11.42 7.68
N LEU A 103 -3.71 -10.89 8.42
CA LEU A 103 -3.70 -9.50 8.92
C LEU A 103 -2.75 -9.41 10.13
N LEU A 104 -1.48 -9.72 9.88
CA LEU A 104 -0.45 -10.00 10.88
C LEU A 104 0.81 -9.16 10.61
N VAL A 105 1.53 -8.88 11.68
CA VAL A 105 2.87 -8.28 11.66
C VAL A 105 3.79 -9.03 12.61
N GLY A 106 5.10 -8.80 12.50
CA GLY A 106 6.04 -9.18 13.55
C GLY A 106 5.78 -8.39 14.83
N ASP A 107 5.69 -9.08 15.96
CA ASP A 107 5.54 -8.47 17.27
C ASP A 107 6.81 -7.71 17.66
N LYS A 108 6.65 -6.43 18.02
CA LYS A 108 7.73 -5.57 18.51
C LYS A 108 8.42 -6.10 19.77
N SER A 109 7.75 -6.93 20.56
CA SER A 109 8.30 -7.54 21.78
C SER A 109 9.25 -8.72 21.46
N VAL A 110 9.19 -9.25 20.24
CA VAL A 110 9.97 -10.41 19.81
C VAL A 110 11.11 -9.98 18.88
N GLN A 111 12.35 -10.04 19.36
CA GLN A 111 13.55 -9.53 18.69
C GLN A 111 13.76 -10.04 17.24
N ARG A 112 13.28 -11.24 16.91
CA ARG A 112 13.48 -11.88 15.60
C ARG A 112 12.33 -11.62 14.62
N SER A 113 11.22 -11.03 15.06
CA SER A 113 9.96 -10.95 14.29
C SER A 113 10.04 -10.05 13.05
N GLY A 114 10.98 -9.10 13.03
CA GLY A 114 11.27 -8.24 11.88
C GLY A 114 12.27 -8.82 10.88
N ARG A 115 12.83 -10.01 11.13
CA ARG A 115 13.88 -10.61 10.30
C ARG A 115 13.60 -12.05 9.89
N VAL A 116 12.93 -12.81 10.75
CA VAL A 116 12.60 -14.23 10.53
C VAL A 116 11.10 -14.34 10.29
N PRO A 117 10.64 -14.70 9.08
CA PRO A 117 9.23 -14.92 8.81
C PRO A 117 8.66 -16.07 9.65
N GLY A 118 7.39 -15.97 10.04
CA GLY A 118 6.65 -17.06 10.70
C GLY A 118 6.90 -17.21 12.20
N VAL A 119 7.69 -16.33 12.82
CA VAL A 119 7.93 -16.34 14.28
C VAL A 119 7.49 -15.03 14.93
N GLY A 120 6.97 -15.10 16.17
CA GLY A 120 6.54 -13.92 16.92
C GLY A 120 5.50 -13.09 16.19
N LEU A 121 4.50 -13.75 15.61
CA LEU A 121 3.40 -13.09 14.89
C LEU A 121 2.39 -12.51 15.87
N VAL A 122 1.87 -11.33 15.54
CA VAL A 122 0.74 -10.72 16.23
C VAL A 122 -0.20 -10.08 15.21
N HIS A 123 -1.49 -10.03 15.52
CA HIS A 123 -2.44 -9.30 14.69
C HIS A 123 -2.06 -7.82 14.61
N LEU A 124 -2.43 -7.17 13.51
CA LEU A 124 -2.28 -5.73 13.41
C LEU A 124 -3.12 -5.03 14.50
N PRO A 125 -2.62 -3.99 15.17
CA PRO A 125 -3.47 -3.09 15.95
C PRO A 125 -4.58 -2.52 15.05
N LEU A 126 -5.85 -2.68 15.45
CA LEU A 126 -7.00 -2.41 14.60
C LEU A 126 -8.15 -1.73 15.34
N SER A 127 -8.95 -0.95 14.62
CA SER A 127 -10.30 -0.57 15.05
C SER A 127 -11.25 -1.71 14.74
N LEU A 128 -12.01 -2.15 15.74
CA LEU A 128 -12.88 -3.33 15.63
C LEU A 128 -13.99 -3.16 14.58
N LEU A 129 -14.58 -1.95 14.53
CA LEU A 129 -15.65 -1.57 13.61
C LEU A 129 -15.28 -0.27 12.88
N PRO A 130 -15.83 -0.02 11.68
CA PRO A 130 -15.55 1.19 10.91
C PRO A 130 -16.22 2.43 11.51
N GLY A 131 -15.54 3.57 11.51
CA GLY A 131 -16.16 4.87 11.81
C GLY A 131 -16.93 5.44 10.61
N PRO A 132 -17.82 6.43 10.82
CA PRO A 132 -18.50 7.09 9.72
C PRO A 132 -17.54 7.91 8.85
N PHE A 133 -17.74 7.86 7.54
CA PHE A 133 -17.10 8.74 6.58
C PHE A 133 -18.13 9.09 5.48
N PRO A 134 -18.40 10.37 5.19
CA PRO A 134 -19.38 10.76 4.18
C PRO A 134 -19.01 10.26 2.78
N GLU A 135 -19.99 9.71 2.06
CA GLU A 135 -19.79 9.19 0.70
C GLU A 135 -19.38 10.29 -0.30
N SER A 136 -19.83 11.53 -0.08
CA SER A 136 -19.43 12.69 -0.88
C SER A 136 -17.92 12.94 -0.81
N HIS A 137 -17.35 12.97 0.39
CA HIS A 137 -15.91 13.12 0.59
C HIS A 137 -15.13 11.89 0.12
N TRP A 138 -15.71 10.69 0.22
CA TRP A 138 -15.09 9.48 -0.33
C TRP A 138 -14.92 9.60 -1.85
N LYS A 139 -16.00 9.99 -2.55
CA LYS A 139 -15.96 10.24 -4.01
C LYS A 139 -14.96 11.34 -4.36
N GLN A 140 -14.92 12.43 -3.62
CA GLN A 140 -13.93 13.50 -3.82
C GLN A 140 -12.49 12.97 -3.74
N GLY A 141 -12.18 12.13 -2.72
CA GLY A 141 -10.86 11.49 -2.61
C GLY A 141 -10.54 10.57 -3.79
N CYS A 142 -11.51 9.79 -4.26
CA CYS A 142 -11.36 8.95 -5.45
C CYS A 142 -11.10 9.76 -6.72
N GLU A 143 -11.83 10.86 -6.93
CA GLU A 143 -11.66 11.76 -8.08
C GLU A 143 -10.29 12.44 -8.09
N LEU A 144 -9.77 12.78 -6.90
CA LEU A 144 -8.46 13.41 -6.75
C LEU A 144 -7.29 12.47 -7.06
N ALA A 145 -7.45 11.15 -6.91
CA ALA A 145 -6.36 10.18 -7.09
C ALA A 145 -5.67 10.26 -8.46
N PRO A 146 -6.36 10.16 -9.61
CA PRO A 146 -5.71 10.31 -10.92
C PRO A 146 -5.17 11.73 -11.17
N ILE A 147 -5.79 12.76 -10.59
CA ILE A 147 -5.33 14.15 -10.71
C ILE A 147 -3.99 14.32 -9.99
N PHE A 148 -3.85 13.77 -8.79
CA PHE A 148 -2.58 13.77 -8.06
C PHE A 148 -1.51 12.91 -8.74
N ASN A 149 -1.89 11.78 -9.35
CA ASN A 149 -0.93 10.97 -10.11
C ASN A 149 -0.27 11.78 -11.23
N GLU A 150 -1.09 12.49 -12.02
CA GLU A 150 -0.60 13.36 -13.09
C GLU A 150 0.22 14.54 -12.53
N LEU A 151 -0.26 15.19 -11.46
CA LEU A 151 0.48 16.28 -10.83
C LEU A 151 1.86 15.84 -10.35
N VAL A 152 1.96 14.67 -9.69
CA VAL A 152 3.24 14.14 -9.23
C VAL A 152 4.18 13.89 -10.41
N ASP A 153 3.70 13.31 -11.51
CA ASP A 153 4.50 13.10 -12.72
C ASP A 153 4.99 14.43 -13.30
N ARG A 154 4.10 15.40 -13.51
CA ARG A 154 4.40 16.71 -14.10
C ARG A 154 5.38 17.52 -13.26
N VAL A 155 5.26 17.49 -11.93
CA VAL A 155 6.21 18.15 -11.03
C VAL A 155 7.56 17.44 -11.06
N SER A 156 7.58 16.10 -11.15
CA SER A 156 8.82 15.32 -11.19
C SER A 156 9.70 15.62 -12.43
N LEU A 157 9.10 16.15 -13.50
CA LEU A 157 9.80 16.56 -14.72
C LEU A 157 10.49 17.91 -14.59
N ASP A 158 10.01 18.79 -13.70
CA ASP A 158 10.59 20.11 -13.49
C ASP A 158 11.73 20.04 -12.47
N GLY A 159 12.87 19.52 -12.92
CA GLY A 159 14.06 19.37 -12.07
C GLY A 159 14.56 20.69 -11.48
N LYS A 160 14.34 21.81 -12.20
CA LYS A 160 14.69 23.15 -11.71
C LYS A 160 13.80 23.56 -10.55
N PHE A 161 12.48 23.38 -10.68
CA PHE A 161 11.54 23.63 -9.58
C PHE A 161 11.92 22.84 -8.33
N LEU A 162 12.18 21.54 -8.45
CA LEU A 162 12.58 20.71 -7.32
C LEU A 162 13.86 21.22 -6.62
N GLN A 163 14.90 21.53 -7.40
CA GLN A 163 16.17 22.03 -6.87
C GLN A 163 16.02 23.41 -6.21
N GLU A 164 15.29 24.33 -6.83
CA GLU A 164 15.08 25.69 -6.31
C GLU A 164 14.22 25.68 -5.03
N SER A 165 13.09 24.97 -5.05
CA SER A 165 12.17 24.87 -3.92
C SER A 165 12.79 24.22 -2.68
N LEU A 166 13.75 23.32 -2.87
CA LEU A 166 14.46 22.61 -1.80
C LEU A 166 15.86 23.16 -1.51
N SER A 167 16.27 24.27 -2.16
CA SER A 167 17.62 24.84 -2.02
C SER A 167 17.97 25.23 -0.58
N ARG A 168 17.05 25.87 0.15
CA ARG A 168 17.25 26.19 1.58
C ARG A 168 17.19 24.93 2.44
N THR A 169 16.30 24.01 2.11
CA THR A 169 16.18 22.70 2.78
C THR A 169 17.48 21.91 2.68
N LYS A 170 18.19 21.97 1.55
CA LYS A 170 19.50 21.34 1.34
C LYS A 170 20.52 21.71 2.42
N ASN A 171 20.51 22.96 2.86
CA ASN A 171 21.46 23.45 3.88
C ASN A 171 21.04 23.08 5.31
N ALA A 172 19.74 22.89 5.54
CA ALA A 172 19.17 22.61 6.86
C ALA A 172 18.98 21.11 7.14
N ASP A 173 18.93 20.27 6.10
CA ASP A 173 18.66 18.84 6.23
C ASP A 173 19.58 17.99 5.34
N GLU A 174 20.54 17.33 5.98
CA GLU A 174 21.53 16.48 5.31
C GLU A 174 20.88 15.37 4.48
N PHE A 175 19.81 14.75 4.98
CA PHE A 175 19.13 13.68 4.26
C PHE A 175 18.54 14.17 2.93
N THR A 176 17.76 15.25 2.96
CA THR A 176 17.24 15.87 1.73
C THR A 176 18.39 16.35 0.84
N SER A 177 19.49 16.84 1.42
CA SER A 177 20.66 17.25 0.65
C SER A 177 21.24 16.13 -0.21
N ARG A 178 21.37 14.94 0.37
CA ARG A 178 21.87 13.74 -0.32
C ARG A 178 20.91 13.25 -1.41
N LEU A 179 19.59 13.35 -1.19
CA LEU A 179 18.60 13.07 -2.24
C LEU A 179 18.72 14.06 -3.41
N LEU A 180 18.92 15.35 -3.12
CA LEU A 180 19.16 16.39 -4.12
C LEU A 180 20.47 16.16 -4.89
N ASP A 181 21.51 15.64 -4.25
CA ASP A 181 22.78 15.32 -4.92
C ASP A 181 22.61 14.21 -5.97
N ILE A 182 21.85 13.16 -5.64
CA ILE A 182 21.52 12.09 -6.59
C ILE A 182 20.69 12.67 -7.74
N HIS A 183 19.66 13.46 -7.43
CA HIS A 183 18.83 14.11 -8.46
C HIS A 183 19.66 15.03 -9.37
N SER A 184 20.58 15.84 -8.83
CA SER A 184 21.50 16.67 -9.60
C SER A 184 22.36 15.85 -10.57
N LYS A 185 22.89 14.70 -10.11
CA LYS A 185 23.64 13.78 -10.99
C LYS A 185 22.77 13.22 -12.11
N MET A 186 21.51 12.87 -11.81
CA MET A 186 20.59 12.38 -12.84
C MET A 186 20.24 13.45 -13.88
N LEU A 187 20.07 14.72 -13.47
CA LEU A 187 19.90 15.84 -14.39
C LEU A 187 21.13 16.07 -15.29
N GLN A 188 22.35 15.91 -14.74
CA GLN A 188 23.59 16.04 -15.51
C GLN A 188 23.76 14.91 -16.54
N ILE A 189 23.41 13.67 -16.17
CA ILE A 189 23.42 12.54 -17.09
C ILE A 189 22.37 12.72 -18.20
N ASN A 190 21.26 13.38 -17.88
CA ASN A 190 20.16 13.69 -18.80
C ASN A 190 19.67 12.44 -19.57
N LYS A 191 19.58 11.31 -18.86
CA LYS A 191 19.09 10.06 -19.45
C LYS A 191 17.62 10.22 -19.79
N LYS A 192 17.24 9.84 -21.02
CA LYS A 192 15.84 9.75 -21.40
C LYS A 192 15.17 8.59 -20.65
N GLU A 193 14.20 8.90 -19.79
CA GLU A 193 13.41 7.93 -19.04
C GLU A 193 11.93 8.02 -19.47
N ASP A 194 11.62 7.33 -20.58
CA ASP A 194 10.27 7.36 -21.17
C ASP A 194 9.25 6.51 -20.39
N ILE A 195 9.71 5.58 -19.55
CA ILE A 195 8.84 4.75 -18.69
C ILE A 195 9.04 5.19 -17.24
N ARG A 196 7.99 5.78 -16.66
CA ARG A 196 7.93 6.17 -15.24
C ARG A 196 6.69 5.57 -14.60
N MET A 197 6.80 5.23 -13.32
CA MET A 197 5.69 4.68 -12.55
C MET A 197 5.69 5.22 -11.12
N GLY A 198 4.51 5.22 -10.50
CA GLY A 198 4.35 5.54 -9.09
C GLY A 198 3.26 4.70 -8.44
N ILE A 199 3.54 4.18 -7.24
CA ILE A 199 2.55 3.60 -6.34
C ILE A 199 2.47 4.55 -5.15
N VAL A 200 1.54 5.49 -5.23
CA VAL A 200 1.45 6.65 -4.33
C VAL A 200 0.19 6.58 -3.47
N ARG A 201 0.16 7.35 -2.38
CA ARG A 201 -1.00 7.46 -1.49
C ARG A 201 -1.17 8.89 -1.03
N SER A 202 -2.34 9.45 -1.30
CA SER A 202 -2.75 10.77 -0.79
C SER A 202 -3.58 10.57 0.47
N ASP A 203 -3.13 11.16 1.58
CA ASP A 203 -3.75 10.98 2.89
C ASP A 203 -4.59 12.20 3.25
N TYR A 204 -5.77 11.99 3.84
CA TYR A 204 -6.75 13.05 4.09
C TYR A 204 -7.35 12.97 5.50
N MET A 205 -7.81 14.12 6.00
CA MET A 205 -8.76 14.23 7.11
C MET A 205 -9.92 15.14 6.70
N ILE A 206 -11.10 14.92 7.30
CA ILE A 206 -12.22 15.86 7.17
C ILE A 206 -12.14 16.83 8.34
N ASP A 207 -11.99 18.12 8.03
CA ASP A 207 -12.07 19.15 9.06
C ASP A 207 -13.52 19.33 9.52
N GLU A 208 -13.75 19.25 10.83
CA GLU A 208 -15.10 19.22 11.37
C GLU A 208 -15.83 20.57 11.19
N LYS A 209 -15.10 21.69 11.27
CA LYS A 209 -15.68 23.04 11.21
C LYS A 209 -16.07 23.41 9.80
N THR A 210 -15.19 23.17 8.84
CA THR A 210 -15.41 23.50 7.42
C THR A 210 -16.12 22.39 6.65
N LYS A 211 -16.17 21.16 7.20
CA LYS A 211 -16.64 19.95 6.52
C LYS A 211 -15.92 19.71 5.19
N SER A 212 -14.65 20.11 5.09
CA SER A 212 -13.82 19.95 3.89
C SER A 212 -12.89 18.76 4.03
N LEU A 213 -12.70 18.01 2.94
CA LEU A 213 -11.66 16.98 2.84
C LEU A 213 -10.32 17.66 2.58
N LEU A 214 -9.41 17.61 3.54
CA LEU A 214 -8.11 18.26 3.47
C LEU A 214 -6.98 17.22 3.42
N GLN A 215 -6.07 17.40 2.47
CA GLN A 215 -4.89 16.56 2.30
C GLN A 215 -3.89 16.81 3.43
N ILE A 216 -3.50 15.75 4.12
CA ILE A 216 -2.48 15.75 5.16
C ILE A 216 -1.09 15.71 4.53
N GLU A 217 -0.88 14.81 3.57
CA GLU A 217 0.38 14.62 2.86
C GLU A 217 0.20 13.78 1.59
N MET A 218 1.21 13.82 0.73
CA MET A 218 1.32 12.96 -0.45
C MET A 218 2.51 12.02 -0.29
N ASN A 219 2.23 10.73 -0.08
CA ASN A 219 3.25 9.69 0.05
C ASN A 219 3.64 9.19 -1.35
N THR A 220 4.85 9.52 -1.82
CA THR A 220 5.34 9.11 -3.14
C THR A 220 6.35 7.97 -3.11
N ILE A 221 6.82 7.56 -1.92
CA ILE A 221 7.77 6.46 -1.71
C ILE A 221 7.24 5.49 -0.66
N SER A 222 7.46 4.18 -0.88
CA SER A 222 7.21 3.12 0.11
C SER A 222 5.83 3.21 0.81
N THR A 223 4.79 3.45 0.02
CA THR A 223 3.41 3.50 0.51
C THR A 223 3.02 2.13 1.07
N SER A 224 2.82 2.10 2.39
CA SER A 224 2.39 0.89 3.10
C SER A 224 0.88 0.74 3.07
N PHE A 225 0.43 -0.46 3.43
CA PHE A 225 -0.96 -0.83 3.72
C PHE A 225 -1.90 -0.97 2.53
N ALA A 226 -1.37 -1.31 1.35
CA ALA A 226 -2.18 -1.83 0.24
C ALA A 226 -2.82 -3.18 0.63
N LEU A 227 -2.04 -4.13 1.18
CA LEU A 227 -2.59 -5.41 1.66
C LEU A 227 -3.45 -5.20 2.90
N ILE A 228 -2.88 -4.53 3.91
CA ILE A 228 -3.53 -4.32 5.19
C ILE A 228 -4.86 -3.59 5.01
N GLY A 229 -4.93 -2.58 4.14
CA GLY A 229 -6.18 -1.89 3.81
C GLY A 229 -7.23 -2.83 3.22
N CYS A 230 -6.85 -3.69 2.26
CA CYS A 230 -7.75 -4.68 1.67
C CYS A 230 -8.25 -5.71 2.71
N LEU A 231 -7.36 -6.20 3.58
CA LEU A 231 -7.71 -7.13 4.63
C LEU A 231 -8.59 -6.48 5.71
N MET A 232 -8.35 -5.21 6.07
CA MET A 232 -9.24 -4.46 6.97
C MET A 232 -10.64 -4.31 6.36
N THR A 233 -10.75 -4.04 5.05
CA THR A 233 -12.03 -4.07 4.34
C THR A 233 -12.70 -5.45 4.42
N GLY A 234 -11.94 -6.53 4.22
CA GLY A 234 -12.43 -7.90 4.36
C GLY A 234 -12.93 -8.22 5.77
N LEU A 235 -12.16 -7.86 6.79
CA LEU A 235 -12.48 -8.02 8.20
C LEU A 235 -13.80 -7.32 8.55
N HIS A 236 -13.90 -6.02 8.25
CA HIS A 236 -15.11 -5.25 8.57
C HIS A 236 -16.32 -5.77 7.79
N LYS A 237 -16.19 -6.14 6.51
CA LYS A 237 -17.29 -6.75 5.76
C LYS A 237 -17.73 -8.09 6.36
N SER A 238 -16.80 -8.91 6.82
CA SER A 238 -17.10 -10.19 7.48
C SER A 238 -17.85 -9.98 8.81
N LEU A 239 -17.32 -9.12 9.68
CA LEU A 239 -17.94 -8.81 10.97
C LEU A 239 -19.32 -8.18 10.79
N LEU A 240 -19.49 -7.24 9.86
CA LEU A 240 -20.79 -6.61 9.60
C LEU A 240 -21.80 -7.57 8.96
N SER A 241 -21.35 -8.56 8.21
CA SER A 241 -22.25 -9.60 7.68
C SER A 241 -22.83 -10.46 8.79
N GLN A 242 -22.05 -10.72 9.84
CA GLN A 242 -22.47 -11.53 11.00
C GLN A 242 -23.22 -10.71 12.05
N TYR A 243 -22.75 -9.49 12.36
CA TYR A 243 -23.21 -8.69 13.49
C TYR A 243 -23.95 -7.41 13.10
N GLY A 244 -23.97 -7.04 11.81
CA GLY A 244 -24.54 -5.77 11.34
C GLY A 244 -26.01 -5.58 11.68
N LYS A 245 -26.80 -6.66 11.73
CA LYS A 245 -28.21 -6.63 12.14
C LYS A 245 -28.40 -6.09 13.57
N PHE A 246 -27.50 -6.41 14.49
CA PHE A 246 -27.57 -5.93 15.88
C PHE A 246 -27.14 -4.47 16.02
N LEU A 247 -26.35 -3.98 15.06
CA LEU A 247 -25.72 -2.66 15.10
C LEU A 247 -26.40 -1.65 14.16
N GLY A 248 -27.38 -2.08 13.36
CA GLY A 248 -27.94 -1.25 12.29
C GLY A 248 -26.92 -0.90 11.19
N LEU A 249 -25.94 -1.78 10.96
CA LEU A 249 -24.84 -1.56 10.01
C LEU A 249 -24.91 -2.55 8.84
N ASN A 250 -24.45 -2.10 7.68
CA ASN A 250 -24.45 -2.88 6.45
C ASN A 250 -23.04 -2.95 5.85
N SER A 251 -22.55 -4.16 5.59
CA SER A 251 -21.24 -4.43 4.98
C SER A 251 -21.05 -3.77 3.60
N ASN A 252 -22.14 -3.47 2.89
CA ASN A 252 -22.10 -2.78 1.59
C ASN A 252 -21.77 -1.29 1.73
N ARG A 253 -21.86 -0.72 2.93
CA ARG A 253 -21.42 0.67 3.21
C ARG A 253 -19.91 0.77 3.46
N VAL A 254 -19.22 -0.36 3.65
CA VAL A 254 -17.74 -0.41 3.58
C VAL A 254 -17.35 -0.47 2.09
N PRO A 255 -16.53 0.46 1.56
CA PRO A 255 -16.12 0.42 0.17
C PRO A 255 -15.39 -0.87 -0.21
N ALA A 256 -15.51 -1.30 -1.46
CA ALA A 256 -14.64 -2.34 -2.00
C ALA A 256 -13.19 -1.84 -2.06
N ASN A 257 -12.23 -2.74 -1.88
CA ASN A 257 -10.82 -2.38 -1.83
C ASN A 257 -9.97 -3.44 -2.55
N ASN A 258 -9.25 -3.02 -3.58
CA ASN A 258 -8.41 -3.87 -4.44
C ASN A 258 -6.95 -3.37 -4.48
N ALA A 259 -6.53 -2.56 -3.51
CA ALA A 259 -5.24 -1.86 -3.51
C ALA A 259 -4.03 -2.79 -3.67
N VAL A 260 -4.01 -3.96 -3.02
CA VAL A 260 -2.86 -4.91 -3.13
C VAL A 260 -2.76 -5.52 -4.52
N ASP A 261 -3.90 -5.86 -5.12
CA ASP A 261 -3.93 -6.40 -6.48
C ASP A 261 -3.53 -5.33 -7.49
N GLN A 262 -4.00 -4.09 -7.32
CA GLN A 262 -3.60 -2.95 -8.15
C GLN A 262 -2.11 -2.62 -7.99
N SER A 263 -1.55 -2.79 -6.79
CA SER A 263 -0.11 -2.61 -6.54
C SER A 263 0.73 -3.64 -7.31
N ALA A 264 0.35 -4.92 -7.24
CA ALA A 264 1.02 -5.98 -8.00
C ALA A 264 0.83 -5.81 -9.52
N GLU A 265 -0.36 -5.42 -9.96
CA GLU A 265 -0.70 -5.16 -11.37
C GLU A 265 0.17 -4.03 -11.96
N ALA A 266 0.32 -2.91 -11.23
CA ALA A 266 1.14 -1.79 -11.69
C ALA A 266 2.62 -2.18 -11.82
N LEU A 267 3.16 -2.95 -10.87
CA LEU A 267 4.52 -3.50 -10.94
C LEU A 267 4.68 -4.46 -12.12
N ALA A 268 3.71 -5.34 -12.36
CA ALA A 268 3.72 -6.29 -13.47
C ALA A 268 3.66 -5.59 -14.83
N LYS A 269 2.85 -4.53 -14.95
CA LYS A 269 2.79 -3.71 -16.17
C LYS A 269 4.11 -2.98 -16.42
N ALA A 270 4.69 -2.34 -15.41
CA ALA A 270 6.00 -1.70 -15.57
C ALA A 270 7.10 -2.70 -15.99
N TRP A 271 7.11 -3.88 -15.39
CA TRP A 271 8.00 -4.97 -15.80
C TRP A 271 7.76 -5.39 -17.26
N SER A 272 6.50 -5.42 -17.70
CA SER A 272 6.12 -5.75 -19.08
C SER A 272 6.56 -4.68 -20.08
N GLU A 273 6.44 -3.39 -19.71
CA GLU A 273 6.90 -2.25 -20.53
C GLU A 273 8.43 -2.23 -20.67
N TYR A 274 9.17 -2.63 -19.63
CA TYR A 274 10.62 -2.84 -19.76
C TYR A 274 10.95 -3.98 -20.74
N ASN A 275 10.05 -4.97 -20.86
CA ASN A 275 10.04 -6.01 -21.89
C ASN A 275 11.31 -6.90 -21.93
N ASN A 276 11.74 -7.37 -20.75
CA ASN A 276 12.73 -8.42 -20.63
C ASN A 276 12.18 -9.58 -19.76
N PRO A 277 11.75 -10.71 -20.36
CA PRO A 277 11.06 -11.78 -19.64
C PRO A 277 11.95 -12.53 -18.63
N ARG A 278 13.27 -12.33 -18.66
CA ARG A 278 14.23 -12.94 -17.73
C ARG A 278 14.60 -12.01 -16.57
N ALA A 279 14.22 -10.73 -16.64
CA ALA A 279 14.50 -9.78 -15.59
C ALA A 279 13.57 -9.99 -14.39
N ALA A 280 14.04 -9.60 -13.20
CA ALA A 280 13.29 -9.66 -11.96
C ALA A 280 12.88 -8.26 -11.48
N ILE A 281 11.94 -8.23 -10.54
CA ILE A 281 11.64 -7.04 -9.74
C ILE A 281 12.48 -7.07 -8.46
N LEU A 282 13.31 -6.05 -8.26
CA LEU A 282 14.05 -5.83 -7.02
C LEU A 282 13.17 -5.09 -6.03
N VAL A 283 12.91 -5.68 -4.86
CA VAL A 283 12.23 -5.02 -3.75
C VAL A 283 13.29 -4.57 -2.75
N VAL A 284 13.48 -3.25 -2.62
CA VAL A 284 14.44 -2.65 -1.69
C VAL A 284 13.80 -2.58 -0.31
N VAL A 285 14.42 -3.16 0.72
CA VAL A 285 13.79 -3.38 2.03
C VAL A 285 14.66 -2.87 3.19
N GLN A 286 14.04 -2.60 4.33
CA GLN A 286 14.77 -2.29 5.56
C GLN A 286 15.42 -3.56 6.13
N VAL A 287 16.44 -3.39 6.98
CA VAL A 287 17.14 -4.49 7.67
C VAL A 287 16.20 -5.23 8.62
N GLU A 288 15.35 -4.49 9.33
CA GLU A 288 14.28 -5.05 10.17
C GLU A 288 12.93 -4.54 9.68
N GLU A 289 12.06 -5.46 9.30
CA GLU A 289 10.78 -5.16 8.66
C GLU A 289 9.67 -6.02 9.28
N ARG A 290 9.02 -5.49 10.32
CA ARG A 290 7.90 -6.18 10.99
C ARG A 290 6.65 -6.27 10.11
N ASN A 291 6.51 -5.40 9.12
CA ASN A 291 5.43 -5.43 8.14
C ASN A 291 5.83 -6.20 6.86
N MET A 292 6.78 -7.15 6.95
CA MET A 292 7.29 -7.88 5.78
C MET A 292 6.20 -8.69 5.06
N TYR A 293 5.16 -9.13 5.76
CA TYR A 293 4.10 -9.98 5.21
C TYR A 293 3.33 -9.29 4.08
N GLU A 294 3.13 -7.97 4.15
CA GLU A 294 2.57 -7.19 3.03
C GLU A 294 3.45 -7.29 1.78
N GLN A 295 4.76 -7.13 1.95
CA GLN A 295 5.71 -7.15 0.85
C GLN A 295 5.82 -8.55 0.24
N HIS A 296 5.82 -9.58 1.10
CA HIS A 296 5.77 -10.98 0.66
C HIS A 296 4.48 -11.31 -0.08
N TYR A 297 3.34 -10.76 0.33
CA TYR A 297 2.07 -10.96 -0.36
C TYR A 297 2.11 -10.37 -1.78
N ILE A 298 2.63 -9.14 -1.95
CA ILE A 298 2.83 -8.54 -3.28
C ILE A 298 3.78 -9.42 -4.13
N SER A 299 4.89 -9.89 -3.57
CA SER A 299 5.80 -10.81 -4.28
C SER A 299 5.15 -12.16 -4.62
N ALA A 300 4.24 -12.67 -3.79
CA ALA A 300 3.48 -13.88 -4.07
C ALA A 300 2.50 -13.66 -5.23
N LEU A 301 1.76 -12.54 -5.25
CA LEU A 301 0.92 -12.16 -6.38
C LEU A 301 1.72 -12.03 -7.68
N LEU A 302 2.87 -11.35 -7.64
CA LEU A 302 3.76 -11.23 -8.80
C LEU A 302 4.20 -12.60 -9.32
N ARG A 303 4.56 -13.53 -8.43
CA ARG A 303 5.00 -14.88 -8.81
C ARG A 303 3.86 -15.75 -9.32
N GLU A 304 2.74 -15.79 -8.62
CA GLU A 304 1.67 -16.77 -8.85
C GLU A 304 0.69 -16.33 -9.92
N LYS A 305 0.33 -15.03 -9.93
CA LYS A 305 -0.62 -14.47 -10.90
C LYS A 305 0.07 -13.91 -12.13
N HIS A 306 1.24 -13.28 -11.98
CA HIS A 306 1.93 -12.61 -13.09
C HIS A 306 3.16 -13.36 -13.60
N HIS A 307 3.59 -14.43 -12.93
CA HIS A 307 4.78 -15.22 -13.28
C HIS A 307 6.09 -14.40 -13.31
N ILE A 308 6.19 -13.37 -12.47
CA ILE A 308 7.35 -12.49 -12.37
C ILE A 308 8.13 -12.79 -11.09
N ARG A 309 9.45 -12.97 -11.22
CA ARG A 309 10.36 -13.18 -10.08
C ARG A 309 10.56 -11.88 -9.31
N SER A 310 10.50 -11.94 -7.98
CA SER A 310 10.96 -10.88 -7.08
C SER A 310 12.21 -11.32 -6.32
N ILE A 311 13.13 -10.40 -6.06
CA ILE A 311 14.23 -10.56 -5.09
C ILE A 311 14.17 -9.41 -4.07
N ARG A 312 14.48 -9.70 -2.80
CA ARG A 312 14.48 -8.71 -1.72
C ARG A 312 15.91 -8.46 -1.29
N LYS A 313 16.33 -7.19 -1.24
CA LYS A 313 17.66 -6.80 -0.79
C LYS A 313 17.60 -5.48 -0.02
N THR A 314 18.43 -5.37 1.00
CA THR A 314 18.74 -4.12 1.68
C THR A 314 19.62 -3.24 0.79
N LEU A 315 19.69 -1.94 1.08
CA LEU A 315 20.60 -1.04 0.36
C LEU A 315 22.06 -1.49 0.46
N THR A 316 22.49 -1.98 1.63
CA THR A 316 23.87 -2.48 1.84
C THR A 316 24.17 -3.69 0.96
N GLU A 317 23.26 -4.67 0.86
CA GLU A 317 23.44 -5.83 -0.02
C GLU A 317 23.47 -5.42 -1.51
N ILE A 318 22.70 -4.39 -1.88
CA ILE A 318 22.71 -3.86 -3.26
C ILE A 318 24.07 -3.21 -3.59
N ASP A 319 24.72 -2.51 -2.66
CA ASP A 319 26.08 -1.99 -2.88
C ASP A 319 27.11 -3.13 -3.04
N GLN A 320 26.93 -4.24 -2.29
CA GLN A 320 27.84 -5.38 -2.29
C GLN A 320 27.71 -6.26 -3.55
N GLU A 321 26.48 -6.46 -4.02
CA GLU A 321 26.15 -7.45 -5.06
C GLU A 321 25.69 -6.80 -6.37
N GLY A 322 25.42 -5.50 -6.36
CA GLY A 322 24.87 -4.74 -7.46
C GLY A 322 25.94 -4.18 -8.39
N LYS A 323 25.64 -4.18 -9.69
CA LYS A 323 26.43 -3.50 -10.72
C LYS A 323 25.54 -3.11 -11.89
N ILE A 324 25.99 -2.11 -12.65
CA ILE A 324 25.41 -1.78 -13.95
C ILE A 324 26.21 -2.51 -15.03
N LEU A 325 25.52 -3.27 -15.88
CA LEU A 325 26.10 -3.94 -17.04
C LEU A 325 26.40 -2.92 -18.17
N PRO A 326 27.20 -3.27 -19.19
CA PRO A 326 27.59 -2.32 -20.25
C PRO A 326 26.43 -1.68 -21.01
N ASP A 327 25.27 -2.33 -21.06
CA ASP A 327 24.04 -1.85 -21.69
C ASP A 327 23.18 -0.95 -20.77
N GLY A 328 23.64 -0.69 -19.54
CA GLY A 328 22.90 0.07 -18.53
C GLY A 328 22.00 -0.78 -17.62
N THR A 329 21.89 -2.09 -17.86
CA THR A 329 21.04 -2.99 -17.07
C THR A 329 21.58 -3.13 -15.65
N LEU A 330 20.71 -2.94 -14.65
CA LEU A 330 21.03 -3.28 -13.26
C LEU A 330 21.10 -4.80 -13.10
N SER A 331 22.19 -5.30 -12.55
CA SER A 331 22.34 -6.70 -12.13
C SER A 331 22.67 -6.76 -10.65
N VAL A 332 21.91 -7.55 -9.88
CA VAL A 332 22.15 -7.80 -8.46
C VAL A 332 22.29 -9.30 -8.27
N ASP A 333 23.43 -9.76 -7.75
CA ASP A 333 23.75 -11.19 -7.58
C ASP A 333 23.56 -12.00 -8.89
N GLY A 334 24.00 -11.41 -10.01
CA GLY A 334 23.89 -12.01 -11.35
C GLY A 334 22.47 -12.00 -11.96
N GLN A 335 21.46 -11.53 -11.24
CA GLN A 335 20.09 -11.40 -11.75
C GLN A 335 19.87 -10.01 -12.36
N ALA A 336 19.45 -9.95 -13.63
CA ALA A 336 19.04 -8.70 -14.28
C ALA A 336 17.75 -8.16 -13.65
N ILE A 337 17.67 -6.84 -13.44
CA ILE A 337 16.56 -6.14 -12.77
C ILE A 337 15.94 -5.16 -13.75
N SER A 338 14.62 -5.24 -13.93
CA SER A 338 13.84 -4.33 -14.78
C SER A 338 13.05 -3.30 -14.00
N VAL A 339 12.65 -3.62 -12.76
CA VAL A 339 11.92 -2.72 -11.86
C VAL A 339 12.54 -2.74 -10.47
N VAL A 340 12.71 -1.56 -9.88
CA VAL A 340 13.14 -1.36 -8.49
C VAL A 340 11.96 -0.81 -7.70
N TYR A 341 11.40 -1.61 -6.80
CA TYR A 341 10.29 -1.24 -5.91
C TYR A 341 10.82 -0.92 -4.52
N PHE A 342 10.72 0.35 -4.11
CA PHE A 342 11.21 0.78 -2.80
C PHE A 342 10.19 0.52 -1.69
N ARG A 343 10.61 -0.27 -0.70
CA ARG A 343 10.01 -0.42 0.64
C ARG A 343 10.95 0.08 1.75
N ALA A 344 11.94 0.87 1.37
CA ALA A 344 12.96 1.48 2.23
C ALA A 344 13.54 2.71 1.53
N GLY A 345 14.54 3.35 2.14
CA GLY A 345 15.29 4.46 1.56
C GLY A 345 14.59 5.82 1.70
N TYR A 346 13.54 5.90 2.52
CA TYR A 346 12.75 7.11 2.82
C TYR A 346 13.09 7.73 4.18
N THR A 347 14.00 7.11 4.95
CA THR A 347 14.47 7.60 6.24
C THR A 347 16.00 7.59 6.30
N PRO A 348 16.64 8.55 7.01
CA PRO A 348 18.09 8.53 7.21
C PRO A 348 18.59 7.24 7.88
N LYS A 349 17.73 6.56 8.65
CA LYS A 349 18.06 5.29 9.31
C LYS A 349 18.40 4.15 8.34
N ASP A 350 17.93 4.25 7.09
CA ASP A 350 18.24 3.27 6.05
C ASP A 350 19.61 3.55 5.38
N TYR A 351 20.31 4.61 5.78
CA TYR A 351 21.60 5.01 5.24
C TYR A 351 22.65 5.16 6.36
N PRO A 352 22.99 4.06 7.08
CA PRO A 352 23.99 4.11 8.15
C PRO A 352 25.41 4.41 7.64
N SER A 353 25.68 4.26 6.33
CA SER A 353 26.98 4.50 5.73
C SER A 353 26.88 5.04 4.29
N GLU A 354 28.02 5.29 3.65
CA GLU A 354 28.08 5.64 2.23
C GLU A 354 27.69 4.48 1.30
N SER A 355 27.68 3.23 1.80
CA SER A 355 27.27 2.05 1.04
C SER A 355 25.85 2.21 0.50
N GLU A 356 24.92 2.63 1.36
CA GLU A 356 23.52 2.72 0.99
C GLU A 356 23.25 3.88 0.02
N TRP A 357 24.01 4.98 0.15
CA TRP A 357 23.97 6.08 -0.80
C TRP A 357 24.52 5.71 -2.18
N ARG A 358 25.60 4.92 -2.23
CA ARG A 358 26.13 4.37 -3.49
C ARG A 358 25.13 3.41 -4.15
N ALA A 359 24.52 2.51 -3.38
CA ALA A 359 23.46 1.63 -3.87
C ALA A 359 22.28 2.43 -4.45
N ARG A 360 21.83 3.48 -3.75
CA ARG A 360 20.74 4.33 -4.22
C ARG A 360 21.10 5.01 -5.55
N LEU A 361 22.30 5.58 -5.66
CA LEU A 361 22.77 6.20 -6.89
C LEU A 361 22.92 5.18 -8.04
N LEU A 362 23.49 4.00 -7.75
CA LEU A 362 23.65 2.90 -8.71
C LEU A 362 22.30 2.50 -9.33
N MET A 363 21.28 2.33 -8.50
CA MET A 363 19.94 2.01 -8.99
C MET A 363 19.37 3.12 -9.88
N GLU A 364 19.51 4.39 -9.48
CA GLU A 364 18.98 5.51 -10.29
C GLU A 364 19.68 5.63 -11.65
N GLN A 365 20.99 5.41 -11.69
CA GLN A 365 21.78 5.44 -12.92
C GLN A 365 21.39 4.32 -13.91
N SER A 366 20.91 3.18 -13.41
CA SER A 366 20.55 2.03 -14.24
C SER A 366 19.33 2.27 -15.14
N SER A 367 19.15 1.40 -16.14
CA SER A 367 17.96 1.40 -17.02
C SER A 367 16.68 0.93 -16.34
N ALA A 368 16.76 0.29 -15.16
CA ALA A 368 15.58 -0.22 -14.47
C ALA A 368 14.57 0.90 -14.19
N ILE A 369 13.29 0.56 -14.17
CA ILE A 369 12.20 1.46 -13.81
C ILE A 369 12.15 1.56 -12.29
N LYS A 370 12.25 2.77 -11.73
CA LYS A 370 12.19 2.96 -10.27
C LYS A 370 10.76 3.30 -9.84
N CYS A 371 10.33 2.70 -8.75
CA CYS A 371 9.07 2.98 -8.07
C CYS A 371 9.34 3.35 -6.61
N PRO A 372 9.56 4.64 -6.29
CA PRO A 372 9.64 5.79 -7.22
C PRO A 372 11.07 6.08 -7.69
N THR A 373 11.20 6.89 -8.75
CA THR A 373 12.44 7.61 -9.08
C THR A 373 12.82 8.62 -8.00
N ILE A 374 14.06 9.12 -8.03
CA ILE A 374 14.51 10.17 -7.11
C ILE A 374 13.70 11.47 -7.25
N SER A 375 13.24 11.82 -8.46
CA SER A 375 12.40 13.00 -8.66
C SER A 375 11.01 12.82 -8.02
N TYR A 376 10.36 11.68 -8.23
CA TYR A 376 9.11 11.35 -7.54
C TYR A 376 9.27 11.34 -6.01
N HIS A 377 10.39 10.82 -5.49
CA HIS A 377 10.68 10.85 -4.06
C HIS A 377 10.76 12.30 -3.54
N LEU A 378 11.44 13.21 -4.25
CA LEU A 378 11.53 14.63 -3.88
C LEU A 378 10.16 15.34 -3.94
N VAL A 379 9.29 14.97 -4.90
CA VAL A 379 7.93 15.52 -5.00
C VAL A 379 7.10 15.26 -3.73
N GLY A 380 7.32 14.11 -3.07
CA GLY A 380 6.60 13.75 -1.84
C GLY A 380 7.02 14.55 -0.60
N THR A 381 8.09 15.35 -0.69
CA THR A 381 8.54 16.15 0.45
C THR A 381 7.49 17.17 0.86
N LYS A 382 7.37 17.40 2.17
CA LYS A 382 6.43 18.37 2.74
C LYS A 382 6.70 19.79 2.23
N LYS A 383 7.96 20.11 1.92
CA LYS A 383 8.32 21.39 1.31
C LYS A 383 7.73 21.55 -0.09
N ILE A 384 7.76 20.53 -0.94
CA ILE A 384 7.13 20.62 -2.27
C ILE A 384 5.60 20.72 -2.16
N GLN A 385 4.98 19.96 -1.25
CA GLN A 385 3.54 20.11 -0.96
C GLN A 385 3.19 21.56 -0.57
N GLN A 386 4.01 22.19 0.28
CA GLN A 386 3.84 23.59 0.66
C GLN A 386 4.06 24.57 -0.51
N GLU A 387 5.08 24.35 -1.34
CA GLU A 387 5.35 25.20 -2.51
C GLU A 387 4.23 25.12 -3.55
N LEU A 388 3.66 23.94 -3.79
CA LEU A 388 2.51 23.75 -4.69
C LEU A 388 1.26 24.51 -4.19
N ALA A 389 1.13 24.73 -2.88
CA ALA A 389 0.02 25.51 -2.33
C ALA A 389 0.14 27.03 -2.57
N LYS A 390 1.29 27.55 -3.00
CA LYS A 390 1.44 28.99 -3.30
C LYS A 390 0.57 29.40 -4.50
N PRO A 391 0.02 30.64 -4.52
CA PRO A 391 -0.74 31.14 -5.66
C PRO A 391 0.05 31.04 -6.98
N GLY A 392 -0.59 30.56 -8.04
CA GLY A 392 0.01 30.47 -9.39
C GLY A 392 0.99 29.31 -9.61
N VAL A 393 1.38 28.55 -8.59
CA VAL A 393 2.36 27.44 -8.75
C VAL A 393 1.71 26.19 -9.35
N LEU A 394 0.52 25.78 -8.90
CA LEU A 394 -0.19 24.62 -9.49
C LEU A 394 -0.44 24.79 -10.99
N GLU A 395 -0.74 26.02 -11.41
CA GLU A 395 -1.06 26.38 -12.79
C GLU A 395 0.11 26.16 -13.75
N ARG A 396 1.35 26.01 -13.25
CA ARG A 396 2.52 25.60 -14.04
C ARG A 396 2.46 24.13 -14.46
N PHE A 397 1.79 23.30 -13.67
CA PHE A 397 1.82 21.85 -13.79
C PHE A 397 0.47 21.25 -14.22
N VAL A 398 -0.62 22.00 -14.05
CA VAL A 398 -1.98 21.57 -14.39
C VAL A 398 -2.66 22.64 -15.23
N GLU A 399 -3.09 22.28 -16.42
CA GLU A 399 -3.78 23.20 -17.34
C GLU A 399 -5.30 23.20 -17.11
N ASN A 400 -5.86 22.04 -16.78
CA ASN A 400 -7.29 21.88 -16.54
C ASN A 400 -7.73 22.64 -15.28
N LYS A 401 -8.55 23.68 -15.47
CA LYS A 401 -9.03 24.56 -14.40
C LYS A 401 -9.91 23.85 -13.37
N ASP A 402 -10.69 22.85 -13.78
CA ASP A 402 -11.48 22.02 -12.86
C ASP A 402 -10.56 21.21 -11.95
N HIS A 403 -9.50 20.62 -12.51
CA HIS A 403 -8.52 19.88 -11.72
C HIS A 403 -7.77 20.78 -10.73
N ILE A 404 -7.39 21.99 -11.15
CA ILE A 404 -6.79 22.99 -10.25
C ILE A 404 -7.76 23.33 -9.11
N ALA A 405 -9.03 23.57 -9.40
CA ALA A 405 -10.04 23.87 -8.39
C ALA A 405 -10.20 22.71 -7.40
N LYS A 406 -10.30 21.47 -7.88
CA LYS A 406 -10.38 20.26 -7.04
C LYS A 406 -9.14 20.09 -6.15
N LEU A 407 -7.94 20.26 -6.69
CA LEU A 407 -6.68 20.21 -5.93
C LEU A 407 -6.65 21.29 -4.85
N ARG A 408 -6.94 22.55 -5.20
CA ARG A 408 -6.98 23.67 -4.26
C ARG A 408 -8.00 23.45 -3.15
N ALA A 409 -9.16 22.86 -3.46
CA ALA A 409 -10.21 22.59 -2.49
C ALA A 409 -9.78 21.61 -1.38
N CYS A 410 -8.78 20.77 -1.62
CA CYS A 410 -8.24 19.86 -0.61
C CYS A 410 -6.94 20.37 0.06
N PHE A 411 -6.45 21.55 -0.28
CA PHE A 411 -5.27 22.11 0.38
C PHE A 411 -5.66 22.78 1.70
N ALA A 412 -5.05 22.31 2.80
CA ALA A 412 -5.05 23.04 4.05
C ALA A 412 -4.14 24.27 3.97
N GLY A 413 -4.13 25.08 5.03
CA GLY A 413 -3.15 26.16 5.19
C GLY A 413 -1.73 25.61 5.26
N LEU A 414 -0.88 25.99 4.30
CA LEU A 414 0.50 25.49 4.16
C LEU A 414 1.45 26.67 3.95
N TRP A 415 2.36 26.87 4.90
CA TRP A 415 3.25 28.04 4.91
C TRP A 415 4.71 27.64 5.14
N SER A 416 5.62 28.45 4.59
CA SER A 416 7.05 28.38 4.91
C SER A 416 7.30 29.07 6.26
N LEU A 417 8.32 28.64 7.00
CA LEU A 417 8.77 29.34 8.23
C LEU A 417 9.39 30.73 7.96
N GLU A 418 9.40 31.15 6.71
CA GLU A 418 9.87 32.45 6.25
C GLU A 418 8.74 33.49 6.22
N ASP A 419 7.49 33.03 6.34
CA ASP A 419 6.34 33.90 6.55
C ASP A 419 6.26 34.28 8.03
N SER A 420 6.90 35.40 8.39
CA SER A 420 7.01 35.85 9.78
C SER A 420 5.65 36.11 10.44
N ASP A 421 4.64 36.50 9.66
CA ASP A 421 3.30 36.75 10.17
C ASP A 421 2.62 35.44 10.60
N ILE A 422 2.79 34.38 9.81
CA ILE A 422 2.30 33.05 10.15
C ILE A 422 3.10 32.45 11.32
N VAL A 423 4.42 32.64 11.34
CA VAL A 423 5.26 32.20 12.48
C VAL A 423 4.80 32.85 13.77
N LYS A 424 4.54 34.17 13.77
CA LYS A 424 4.00 34.87 14.95
C LYS A 424 2.68 34.28 15.41
N LYS A 425 1.73 34.04 14.48
CA LYS A 425 0.44 33.41 14.80
C LYS A 425 0.59 32.00 15.36
N ALA A 426 1.55 31.23 14.86
CA ALA A 426 1.84 29.87 15.33
C ALA A 426 2.47 29.86 16.73
N ILE A 427 3.28 30.86 17.07
CA ILE A 427 3.79 31.04 18.44
C ILE A 427 2.66 31.45 19.40
N GLU A 428 1.75 32.33 18.95
CA GLU A 428 0.62 32.79 19.76
C GLU A 428 -0.46 31.71 19.98
N ASN A 429 -0.67 30.81 19.01
CA ASN A 429 -1.74 29.80 19.02
C ASN A 429 -1.21 28.43 18.52
N PRO A 430 -0.25 27.81 19.23
CA PRO A 430 0.46 26.61 18.75
C PRO A 430 -0.45 25.40 18.53
N GLU A 431 -1.59 25.33 19.22
CA GLU A 431 -2.59 24.27 19.08
C GLU A 431 -3.31 24.28 17.72
N LEU A 432 -3.22 25.37 16.96
CA LEU A 432 -3.81 25.50 15.61
C LEU A 432 -2.85 25.09 14.49
N PHE A 433 -1.60 24.75 14.81
CA PHE A 433 -0.54 24.49 13.83
C PHE A 433 0.14 23.13 14.03
N VAL A 434 0.70 22.63 12.93
CA VAL A 434 1.51 21.41 12.89
C VAL A 434 2.82 21.73 12.17
N MET A 435 3.95 21.62 12.86
CA MET A 435 5.27 21.81 12.26
C MET A 435 5.84 20.46 11.80
N LYS A 436 6.15 20.34 10.50
CA LYS A 436 6.58 19.07 9.88
C LYS A 436 8.03 19.16 9.37
N PRO A 437 8.95 18.27 9.79
CA PRO A 437 10.25 18.11 9.15
C PRO A 437 10.12 17.38 7.80
N GLN A 438 11.19 17.35 7.00
CA GLN A 438 11.24 16.64 5.72
C GLN A 438 11.53 15.14 5.94
N ARG A 439 10.55 14.41 6.48
CA ARG A 439 10.65 12.97 6.78
C ARG A 439 9.35 12.25 6.42
N GLU A 440 9.47 10.97 6.16
CA GLU A 440 8.36 10.04 5.87
C GLU A 440 8.30 8.90 6.89
N GLY A 441 7.12 8.28 7.08
CA GLY A 441 6.96 7.05 7.88
C GLY A 441 6.59 7.22 9.36
N GLY A 442 6.23 8.43 9.80
CA GLY A 442 5.72 8.69 11.16
C GLY A 442 6.77 8.68 12.28
N GLY A 443 6.40 9.17 13.47
CA GLY A 443 7.24 9.13 14.69
C GLY A 443 7.97 10.43 15.06
N LEU A 444 7.91 11.46 14.21
CA LEU A 444 8.29 12.82 14.60
C LEU A 444 6.99 13.56 14.92
N VAL A 445 6.64 13.53 16.20
CA VAL A 445 5.58 14.35 16.78
C VAL A 445 5.86 15.80 16.36
N PRO A 446 4.88 16.55 15.84
CA PRO A 446 5.05 17.99 15.66
C PRO A 446 5.49 18.56 17.00
N LEU A 447 6.62 19.25 17.04
CA LEU A 447 6.98 20.04 18.21
C LEU A 447 5.76 20.91 18.51
N LYS A 448 5.10 20.70 19.65
CA LYS A 448 4.29 21.75 20.24
C LYS A 448 5.26 22.90 20.43
N LEU A 449 5.08 23.98 19.67
CA LEU A 449 5.87 25.20 19.78
C LEU A 449 5.80 25.73 21.22
#